data_AF-A0A3D5M7I9-F1
#
_entry.id   AF-A0A3D5M7I9-F1
#
_cell.length_a   1.000
_cell.length_b   1.000
_cell.length_c   1.000
_cell.angle_alpha   90.00
_cell.angle_beta   90.00
_cell.angle_gamma   90.00
#
_symmetry.space_group_name_H-M   'P 1'
#
loop_
_entity.id
_entity.type
_entity.pdbx_description
1 polymer ?
#
loop_
_entity_poly.entity_id
_entity_poly.type
_entity_poly.pdbx_seq_one_letter_code
_entity_poly.pdbx_strand_id
1 'polypeptide(L)'
;MNGRKLGRGLDALIRRSEQVSGPDSPTAEAPTTHGLEILFVSPGEIHANPDQPRAVFDPQTIEELSRSVAADGVLQPLVVRRRADGAFELVAGERRLRASRQAGLEEIPV
;
A
#
# COMPACT_ATOMS: atom_id res chain seq x y z
N MET A 1 -37.61 -29.71 5.09
CA MET A 1 -36.82 -28.47 4.92
C MET A 1 -36.38 -28.39 3.47
N ASN A 2 -37.10 -27.65 2.62
CA ASN A 2 -36.87 -27.62 1.17
C ASN A 2 -35.95 -26.45 0.80
N GLY A 3 -34.67 -26.73 0.58
CA GLY A 3 -33.70 -25.78 0.03
C GLY A 3 -33.99 -25.51 -1.45
N ARG A 4 -34.56 -24.34 -1.75
CA ARG A 4 -34.75 -23.84 -3.11
C ARG A 4 -33.38 -23.72 -3.78
N LYS A 5 -33.15 -24.54 -4.81
CA LYS A 5 -31.94 -24.55 -5.63
C LYS A 5 -31.64 -23.14 -6.14
N LEU A 6 -30.44 -22.65 -5.83
CA LEU A 6 -29.89 -21.40 -6.36
C LEU A 6 -29.93 -21.49 -7.90
N GLY A 7 -30.50 -20.46 -8.54
CA GLY A 7 -30.86 -20.47 -9.95
C GLY A 7 -29.69 -20.79 -10.89
N ARG A 8 -30.04 -21.14 -12.14
CA ARG A 8 -29.15 -21.64 -13.22
C ARG A 8 -28.00 -20.71 -13.65
N GLY A 9 -27.76 -19.60 -12.96
CA GLY A 9 -26.64 -18.69 -13.21
C GLY A 9 -25.43 -18.92 -12.31
N LEU A 10 -25.58 -19.58 -11.15
CA LEU A 10 -24.45 -19.73 -10.21
C LEU A 10 -23.45 -20.82 -10.66
N ASP A 11 -23.94 -21.87 -11.33
CA ASP A 11 -23.14 -22.99 -11.84
C ASP A 11 -22.10 -22.54 -12.89
N ALA A 12 -22.43 -21.50 -13.67
CA ALA A 12 -21.55 -20.92 -14.68
C ALA A 12 -20.35 -20.16 -14.09
N LEU A 13 -20.49 -19.63 -12.87
CA LEU A 13 -19.39 -18.97 -12.16
C LEU A 13 -18.46 -19.98 -11.50
N ILE A 14 -19.01 -21.09 -10.98
CA ILE A 14 -18.24 -22.13 -10.27
C ILE A 14 -17.36 -22.93 -11.24
N ARG A 15 -17.78 -23.15 -12.49
CA ARG A 15 -16.96 -23.86 -13.49
C ARG A 15 -15.71 -23.11 -13.97
N ARG A 16 -15.54 -21.84 -13.65
CA ARG A 16 -14.36 -21.06 -14.08
C ARG A 16 -13.11 -21.37 -13.25
N SER A 17 -13.26 -21.97 -12.06
CA SER A 17 -12.13 -22.26 -11.17
C SER A 17 -11.48 -23.64 -11.37
N GLU A 18 -11.97 -24.50 -12.28
CA GLU A 18 -11.47 -25.87 -12.45
C GLU A 18 -10.84 -26.15 -13.83
N GLN A 19 -10.29 -25.13 -14.49
CA GLN A 19 -9.48 -25.34 -15.70
C GLN A 19 -8.10 -24.72 -15.57
N VAL A 20 -7.24 -25.36 -14.78
CA VAL A 20 -5.79 -25.36 -15.04
C VAL A 20 -5.25 -26.75 -14.74
N SER A 21 -5.14 -27.58 -15.78
CA SER A 21 -4.19 -28.70 -15.82
C SER A 21 -4.00 -29.14 -17.27
N GLY A 22 -2.84 -28.80 -17.82
CA GLY A 22 -2.29 -29.33 -19.07
C GLY A 22 -0.77 -29.18 -19.01
N PRO A 23 0.02 -30.25 -19.17
CA PRO A 23 1.48 -30.18 -19.15
C PRO A 23 2.01 -30.09 -20.59
N ASP A 24 2.57 -28.95 -20.99
CA ASP A 24 3.84 -28.81 -21.73
C ASP A 24 4.09 -27.34 -22.12
N SER A 25 5.20 -26.78 -21.60
CA SER A 25 6.11 -25.71 -22.08
C SER A 25 5.58 -24.43 -22.78
N PRO A 26 6.22 -23.24 -22.61
CA PRO A 26 7.57 -22.97 -22.09
C PRO A 26 7.54 -22.25 -20.73
N THR A 27 8.71 -22.10 -20.11
CA THR A 27 8.98 -21.26 -18.94
C THR A 27 8.58 -19.80 -19.23
N ALA A 28 7.29 -19.50 -19.12
CA ALA A 28 6.81 -18.17 -18.84
C ALA A 28 7.10 -17.94 -17.38
N GLU A 29 8.05 -17.05 -17.11
CA GLU A 29 8.39 -16.55 -15.79
C GLU A 29 7.07 -16.35 -15.02
N ALA A 30 6.88 -17.14 -13.95
CA ALA A 30 5.74 -16.97 -13.07
C ALA A 30 5.65 -15.48 -12.72
N PRO A 31 4.46 -14.86 -12.72
CA PRO A 31 4.35 -13.47 -12.31
C PRO A 31 4.99 -13.39 -10.93
N THR A 32 6.16 -12.75 -10.84
CA THR A 32 6.80 -12.47 -9.55
C THR A 32 5.72 -11.82 -8.72
N THR A 33 5.28 -12.51 -7.68
CA THR A 33 4.32 -11.97 -6.74
C THR A 33 5.04 -10.78 -6.11
N HIS A 34 4.87 -9.60 -6.67
CA HIS A 34 5.26 -8.36 -6.01
C HIS A 34 4.21 -8.17 -4.91
N GLY A 35 4.43 -8.87 -3.81
CA GLY A 35 3.71 -8.64 -2.57
C GLY A 35 4.05 -7.26 -2.04
N LEU A 36 3.17 -6.73 -1.17
CA LEU A 36 3.52 -5.58 -0.36
C LEU A 36 4.59 -6.02 0.64
N GLU A 37 5.77 -5.41 0.57
CA GLU A 37 6.84 -5.54 1.54
C GLU A 37 6.88 -4.28 2.40
N ILE A 38 7.09 -4.44 3.71
CA ILE A 38 7.29 -3.31 4.61
C ILE A 38 8.79 -3.02 4.66
N LEU A 39 9.16 -1.78 4.29
CA LEU A 39 10.54 -1.30 4.35
C LEU A 39 10.64 -0.16 5.36
N PHE A 40 11.85 0.04 5.89
CA PHE A 40 12.20 1.22 6.68
C PHE A 40 13.01 2.16 5.80
N VAL A 41 12.55 3.40 5.66
CA VAL A 41 13.12 4.40 4.74
C VAL A 41 13.19 5.74 5.43
N SER A 42 14.22 6.53 5.12
CA SER A 42 14.30 7.88 5.67
C SER A 42 13.17 8.78 5.15
N PRO A 43 12.46 9.53 6.02
CA PRO A 43 11.45 10.50 5.57
C PRO A 43 11.98 11.55 4.59
N GLY A 44 13.30 11.78 4.54
CA GLY A 44 13.96 12.69 3.60
C GLY A 44 14.00 12.16 2.17
N GLU A 45 13.97 10.84 1.97
CA GLU A 45 14.08 10.18 0.66
C GLU A 45 12.73 9.98 -0.04
N ILE A 46 11.63 10.32 0.65
CA ILE A 46 10.26 10.17 0.17
C ILE A 46 9.76 11.50 -0.41
N HIS A 47 9.56 11.55 -1.71
CA HIS A 47 9.02 12.71 -2.40
C HIS A 47 7.48 12.68 -2.39
N ALA A 48 6.87 13.79 -1.97
CA ALA A 48 5.43 13.95 -2.09
C ALA A 48 5.01 14.04 -3.57
N ASN A 49 3.91 13.40 -3.91
CA ASN A 49 3.33 13.54 -5.25
C ASN A 49 2.70 14.95 -5.38
N PRO A 50 3.11 15.78 -6.37
CA PRO A 50 2.55 17.11 -6.58
C PRO A 50 1.07 17.10 -6.99
N ASP A 51 0.58 16.00 -7.56
CA ASP A 51 -0.81 15.86 -8.05
C ASP A 51 -1.78 15.39 -6.94
N GLN A 52 -1.41 15.53 -5.67
CA GLN A 52 -2.27 15.14 -4.54
C GLN A 52 -3.48 16.09 -4.42
N PRO A 53 -4.72 15.57 -4.43
CA PRO A 53 -5.93 16.40 -4.40
C PRO A 53 -6.11 17.15 -3.06
N ARG A 54 -5.51 16.64 -1.98
CA ARG A 54 -5.52 17.30 -0.67
C ARG A 54 -4.21 18.02 -0.42
N ALA A 55 -4.20 19.34 -0.64
CA ALA A 55 -3.04 20.19 -0.40
C ALA A 55 -3.08 20.93 0.95
N VAL A 56 -4.28 21.16 1.51
CA VAL A 56 -4.47 21.93 2.75
C VAL A 56 -4.59 20.98 3.94
N PHE A 57 -3.74 21.21 4.94
CA PHE A 57 -3.74 20.50 6.20
C PHE A 57 -3.75 21.50 7.34
N ASP A 58 -4.55 21.24 8.37
CA ASP A 58 -4.57 22.05 9.58
C ASP A 58 -3.26 21.80 10.36
N PRO A 59 -2.44 22.85 10.58
CA PRO A 59 -1.17 22.72 11.28
C PRO A 59 -1.32 22.13 12.69
N GLN A 60 -2.40 22.43 13.42
CA GLN A 60 -2.60 21.87 14.77
C GLN A 60 -2.77 20.35 14.71
N THR A 61 -3.54 19.86 13.74
CA THR A 61 -3.74 18.42 13.56
C THR A 61 -2.49 17.66 13.11
N ILE A 62 -1.54 18.34 12.47
CA ILE A 62 -0.24 17.75 12.10
C ILE A 62 0.68 17.75 13.32
N GLU A 63 0.66 18.80 14.13
CA GLU A 63 1.45 18.87 15.38
C GLU A 63 1.02 17.78 16.37
N GLU A 64 -0.28 17.61 16.59
CA GLU A 64 -0.81 16.52 17.44
C GLU A 64 -0.37 15.14 16.93
N LEU A 65 -0.46 14.91 15.62
CA LEU A 65 -0.01 13.66 15.00
C LEU A 65 1.51 13.50 15.13
N SER A 66 2.29 14.56 14.99
CA SER A 66 3.74 14.54 15.17
C SER A 66 4.14 14.15 16.59
N ARG A 67 3.43 14.66 17.61
CA ARG A 67 3.65 14.25 19.00
C ARG A 67 3.35 12.77 19.23
N SER A 68 2.26 12.25 18.65
CA SER A 68 1.95 10.82 18.72
C SER A 68 2.98 9.97 17.97
N VAL A 69 3.39 10.39 16.77
CA VAL A 69 4.42 9.71 15.98
C VAL A 69 5.79 9.72 16.68
N ALA A 70 6.12 10.79 17.40
CA ALA A 70 7.35 10.85 18.19
C ALA A 70 7.32 9.90 19.41
N ALA A 71 6.15 9.66 19.99
CA ALA A 71 5.99 8.79 21.15
C ALA A 71 5.93 7.30 20.78
N ASP A 72 5.14 6.96 19.76
CA ASP A 72 4.78 5.57 19.43
C ASP A 72 5.35 5.10 18.08
N GLY A 73 5.98 6.00 17.32
CA GLY A 73 6.38 5.75 15.94
C GLY A 73 5.19 5.79 14.97
N VAL A 74 5.44 5.38 13.72
CA VAL A 74 4.39 5.30 12.70
C VAL A 74 3.75 3.91 12.72
N LEU A 75 2.57 3.80 13.33
CA LEU A 75 1.86 2.51 13.43
C LEU A 75 1.33 1.97 12.10
N GLN A 76 0.90 2.88 11.22
CA GLN A 76 0.38 2.50 9.91
C GLN A 76 1.38 2.92 8.82
N PRO A 77 2.00 1.94 8.13
CA PRO A 77 2.96 2.22 7.07
C PRO A 77 2.41 3.18 6.02
N LEU A 78 3.28 4.04 5.52
CA LEU A 78 2.96 4.85 4.34
C LEU A 78 2.93 3.92 3.12
N VAL A 79 2.36 4.38 2.01
CA VAL A 79 2.44 3.63 0.76
C VAL A 79 3.31 4.43 -0.18
N VAL A 80 4.39 3.81 -0.64
CA VAL A 80 5.33 4.42 -1.58
C VAL A 80 5.48 3.56 -2.83
N ARG A 81 5.95 4.19 -3.90
CA ARG A 81 6.51 3.49 -5.06
C ARG A 81 7.97 3.86 -5.24
N ARG A 82 8.79 2.91 -5.66
CA ARG A 82 10.18 3.20 -6.07
C ARG A 82 10.18 3.97 -7.39
N ARG A 83 11.04 4.97 -7.48
CA ARG A 83 11.32 5.72 -8.71
C ARG A 83 12.58 5.16 -9.39
N ALA A 84 12.76 5.50 -10.66
CA ALA A 84 13.90 5.02 -11.46
C ALA A 84 15.26 5.54 -10.95
N ASP A 85 15.27 6.66 -10.23
CA ASP A 85 16.45 7.27 -9.59
C ASP A 85 16.77 6.64 -8.22
N GLY A 86 16.01 5.63 -7.78
CA GLY A 86 16.17 4.96 -6.50
C GLY A 86 15.47 5.66 -5.33
N ALA A 87 14.91 6.86 -5.54
CA ALA A 87 14.12 7.55 -4.52
C ALA A 87 12.72 6.94 -4.38
N PHE A 88 12.00 7.34 -3.33
CA PHE A 88 10.63 6.91 -3.09
C PHE A 88 9.65 8.04 -3.42
N GLU A 89 8.51 7.68 -3.99
CA GLU A 89 7.40 8.61 -4.19
C GLU A 89 6.21 8.20 -3.36
N LEU A 90 5.64 9.16 -2.64
CA LEU A 90 4.50 8.94 -1.79
C LEU A 90 3.22 8.74 -2.61
N VAL A 91 2.62 7.57 -2.45
CA VAL A 91 1.29 7.24 -2.99
C VAL A 91 0.22 7.64 -1.97
N ALA A 92 0.41 7.27 -0.70
CA ALA A 92 -0.53 7.58 0.38
C ALA A 92 0.17 7.78 1.73
N GLY A 93 -0.38 8.66 2.57
CA GLY A 93 0.13 8.91 3.93
C GLY A 93 0.77 10.28 4.16
N GLU A 94 0.41 11.31 3.38
CA GLU A 94 1.02 12.65 3.42
C GLU A 94 1.09 13.26 4.83
N ARG A 95 0.01 13.13 5.61
CA ARG A 95 -0.03 13.61 7.00
C ARG A 95 1.00 12.92 7.87
N ARG A 96 1.17 11.60 7.71
CA ARG A 96 2.17 10.80 8.45
C ARG A 96 3.58 11.17 8.01
N LEU A 97 3.82 11.39 6.72
CA LEU A 97 5.12 11.84 6.23
C LEU A 97 5.52 13.19 6.86
N ARG A 98 4.60 14.16 6.86
CA ARG A 98 4.82 15.47 7.49
C ARG A 98 5.05 15.36 8.99
N ALA A 99 4.19 14.60 9.69
CA ALA A 99 4.33 14.37 11.12
C ALA A 99 5.65 13.68 11.49
N SER A 100 6.09 12.72 10.67
CA SER A 100 7.36 11.99 10.87
C SER A 100 8.57 12.89 10.67
N ARG A 101 8.54 13.77 9.65
CA ARG A 101 9.56 14.79 9.44
C ARG A 101 9.62 15.78 10.61
N GLN A 102 8.46 16.24 11.08
CA GLN A 102 8.37 17.14 12.23
C GLN A 102 8.82 16.48 13.53
N ALA A 103 8.57 15.18 13.68
CA ALA A 103 9.02 14.36 14.81
C ALA A 103 10.54 14.07 14.76
N GLY A 104 11.21 14.31 13.63
CA GLY A 104 12.64 14.07 13.47
C GLY A 104 13.02 12.59 13.43
N LEU A 105 12.13 11.71 12.95
CA LEU A 105 12.43 10.28 12.82
C LEU A 105 13.48 10.03 11.74
N GLU A 106 14.44 9.15 12.02
CA GLU A 106 15.48 8.75 11.06
C GLU A 106 14.92 7.84 9.97
N GLU A 107 14.05 6.90 10.36
CA GLU A 107 13.41 5.94 9.46
C GLU A 107 11.92 5.75 9.81
N ILE A 108 11.11 5.46 8.80
CA ILE A 108 9.68 5.15 8.95
C ILE A 108 9.27 3.94 8.11
N PRO A 109 8.27 3.16 8.56
CA PRO A 109 7.70 2.07 7.79
C PRO A 109 6.89 2.58 6.58
N VAL A 110 7.19 2.03 5.41
CA VAL A 110 6.57 2.33 4.11
C VAL A 110 6.26 1.07 3.32
#